data_AF-A0A832T0H7-F1
#
_entry.id   AF-A0A832T0H7-F1
#
_cell.length_a   1.000
_cell.length_b   1.000
_cell.length_c   1.000
_cell.angle_alpha   90.00
_cell.angle_beta   90.00
_cell.angle_gamma   90.00
#
_symmetry.space_group_name_H-M   'P 1'
#
loop_
_entity.id
_entity.type
_entity.pdbx_description
1 polymer ?
#
loop_
_entity_poly.entity_id
_entity_poly.type
_entity_poly.pdbx_seq_one_letter_code
_entity_poly.pdbx_strand_id
1 'polypeptide(L)' 'MFYVYVNKRKGRVLLTSQRLRDPQWRLVAVHTSLTAAKRHARFIANARDYILEWDLYI' A
#
# COMPACT_ATOMS: atom_id res chain seq x y z
N MET A 1 8.81 -6.15 7.71
CA MET A 1 7.91 -6.49 6.58
C MET A 1 7.21 -5.23 6.12
N PHE A 2 6.82 -5.18 4.85
CA PHE A 2 6.11 -4.05 4.24
C PHE A 2 4.79 -4.54 3.68
N TYR A 3 3.71 -3.84 4.02
CA TYR A 3 2.36 -4.17 3.65
C TYR A 3 1.86 -3.14 2.63
N VAL A 4 1.23 -3.63 1.57
CA VAL A 4 0.56 -2.79 0.57
C VAL A 4 -0.93 -3.00 0.71
N TYR A 5 -1.64 -1.91 1.00
CA TYR A 5 -3.08 -1.87 1.14
C TYR A 5 -3.70 -1.03 0.04
N VAL A 6 -4.95 -1.34 -0.32
CA VAL A 6 -5.75 -0.56 -1.27
C VAL A 6 -7.08 -0.19 -0.63
N ASN A 7 -7.42 1.09 -0.72
CA ASN A 7 -8.74 1.61 -0.39
C ASN A 7 -9.42 2.07 -1.68
N LYS A 8 -10.30 1.22 -2.21
CA LYS A 8 -11.02 1.50 -3.46
C LYS A 8 -12.01 2.66 -3.33
N ARG A 9 -12.61 2.85 -2.14
CA ARG A 9 -13.59 3.92 -1.90
C ARG A 9 -12.92 5.29 -1.91
N LYS A 10 -11.70 5.38 -1.37
CA LYS A 10 -10.93 6.63 -1.30
C LYS A 10 -9.98 6.83 -2.49
N GLY A 11 -9.85 5.85 -3.38
CA GLY A 11 -8.89 5.89 -4.49
C GLY A 11 -7.44 5.97 -3.99
N ARG A 12 -7.08 5.18 -2.98
CA ARG A 12 -5.77 5.25 -2.32
C ARG A 12 -5.06 3.91 -2.25
N VAL A 13 -3.73 3.96 -2.29
CA VAL A 13 -2.83 2.84 -2.03
C VAL A 13 -1.95 3.24 -0.86
N LEU A 14 -1.81 2.39 0.14
CA LEU A 14 -0.98 2.65 1.32
C LEU A 14 0.13 1.62 1.42
N LEU A 15 1.36 2.11 1.49
CA LEU A 15 2.55 1.34 1.83
C LEU A 15 2.95 1.64 3.28
N THR A 16 2.98 0.61 4.13
CA THR A 16 3.33 0.77 5.56
C THR A 16 4.14 -0.41 6.07
N SER A 17 4.89 -0.22 7.15
CA SER A 17 5.54 -1.31 7.90
C SER A 17 4.61 -1.92 8.96
N GLN A 18 3.45 -1.30 9.22
CA GLN A 18 2.50 -1.71 10.23
C GLN A 18 1.30 -2.47 9.64
N ARG A 19 0.75 -3.45 10.37
CA ARG A 19 -0.50 -4.09 9.97
C ARG A 19 -1.69 -3.23 10.38
N LEU A 20 -2.53 -2.92 9.41
CA LEU A 20 -3.82 -2.26 9.62
C LEU A 20 -4.93 -3.27 9.88
N ARG A 21 -5.86 -2.92 10.79
CA ARG A 21 -7.09 -3.66 11.08
C ARG A 21 -8.35 -2.98 10.53
N ASP A 22 -8.20 -1.86 9.82
CA ASP A 22 -9.32 -1.12 9.25
C ASP A 22 -9.91 -1.86 8.04
N PRO A 23 -11.22 -2.22 8.06
CA PRO A 23 -11.87 -2.96 6.98
C PRO A 23 -11.97 -2.18 5.65
N GLN A 24 -11.78 -0.86 5.66
CA GLN A 24 -11.74 -0.06 4.43
C GLN A 24 -10.45 -0.26 3.63
N TRP A 25 -9.40 -0.77 4.29
CA TRP A 25 -8.10 -1.03 3.69
C TRP A 25 -7.94 -2.53 3.44
N ARG A 26 -7.92 -2.91 2.15
CA ARG A 26 -7.71 -4.30 1.76
C ARG A 26 -6.22 -4.57 1.55
N LEU A 27 -5.66 -5.51 2.29
CA LEU A 27 -4.29 -5.98 2.08
C LEU A 27 -4.20 -6.69 0.72
N VAL A 28 -3.26 -6.26 -0.12
CA VAL A 28 -3.06 -6.85 -1.47
C VAL A 28 -1.71 -7.54 -1.61
N ALA A 29 -0.70 -7.12 -0.86
CA ALA A 29 0.62 -7.76 -0.89
C ALA A 29 1.40 -7.53 0.41
N VAL A 30 2.29 -8.48 0.69
CA VAL A 30 3.29 -8.40 1.77
C VAL A 30 4.65 -8.64 1.17
N HIS A 31 5.62 -7.79 1.50
CA HIS A 31 6.99 -7.84 0.99
C HIS A 31 7.99 -7.83 2.14
N THR A 32 9.10 -8.53 1.98
CA THR A 32 10.26 -8.46 2.90
C THR A 32 11.17 -7.27 2.58
N SER A 33 11.19 -6.83 1.31
CA SER A 33 11.99 -5.70 0.83
C SER A 33 11.13 -4.46 0.58
N LEU A 34 11.64 -3.31 1.02
CA LEU A 34 11.00 -2.02 0.78
C LEU A 34 10.92 -1.70 -0.72
N THR A 35 11.97 -2.03 -1.48
CA THR A 35 12.04 -1.78 -2.92
C THR A 35 10.94 -2.53 -3.67
N ALA A 36 10.73 -3.80 -3.34
CA ALA A 36 9.66 -4.60 -3.93
C ALA A 36 8.26 -4.04 -3.59
N ALA A 37 8.07 -3.63 -2.34
CA ALA A 37 6.83 -3.03 -1.88
C ALA A 37 6.51 -1.70 -2.59
N LYS A 38 7.51 -0.81 -2.71
CA LYS A 38 7.41 0.47 -3.44
C LYS A 38 7.04 0.26 -4.90
N ARG A 39 7.69 -0.70 -5.58
CA ARG A 39 7.39 -1.03 -6.98
C ARG A 39 5.95 -1.48 -7.14
N HIS A 40 5.48 -2.39 -6.28
CA HIS A 40 4.11 -2.89 -6.33
C HIS A 40 3.09 -1.77 -6.05
N ALA A 41 3.29 -0.99 -4.98
CA ALA A 41 2.37 0.07 -4.61
C ALA A 41 2.25 1.15 -5.71
N ARG A 42 3.37 1.55 -6.33
CA ARG A 42 3.37 2.45 -7.49
C ARG A 42 2.65 1.87 -8.70
N PHE A 43 2.83 0.59 -8.98
CA PHE A 43 2.13 -0.06 -10.09
C PHE A 43 0.61 0.03 -9.92
N ILE A 44 0.09 -0.27 -8.72
CA ILE A 44 -1.34 -0.17 -8.45
C ILE A 44 -1.82 1.27 -8.56
N ALA A 45 -1.08 2.20 -7.95
CA ALA A 45 -1.42 3.62 -7.97
C ALA A 45 -1.57 4.15 -9.41
N ASN A 46 -0.58 3.89 -10.26
CA ASN A 46 -0.60 4.33 -11.65
C ASN A 46 -1.68 3.63 -12.47
N ALA A 47 -1.86 2.32 -12.30
CA ALA A 47 -2.83 1.56 -13.09
C ALA A 47 -4.30 1.86 -12.73
N ARG A 48 -4.55 2.44 -11.55
CA ARG A 48 -5.89 2.76 -11.04
C ARG A 48 -6.15 4.25 -10.88
N ASP A 49 -5.17 5.09 -11.19
CA ASP A 49 -5.18 6.53 -10.92
C ASP A 49 -5.47 6.82 -9.43
N TYR A 50 -4.80 6.09 -8.54
CA TYR A 50 -4.94 6.22 -7.09
C TYR A 50 -3.80 7.00 -6.48
N ILE A 51 -4.09 7.72 -5.40
CA ILE A 51 -3.07 8.41 -4.61
C ILE A 51 -2.26 7.39 -3.82
N LEU A 52 -0.95 7.45 -3.94
CA LEU A 52 -0.03 6.58 -3.22
C LEU A 52 0.43 7.26 -1.92
N GLU A 53 0.10 6.65 -0.79
CA GLU A 53 0.44 7.08 0.57
C GLU A 53 1.52 6.19 1.17
N TRP A 54 2.45 6.80 1.92
CA TRP A 54 3.61 6.15 2.49
C TRP A 54 3.63 6.45 3.98
N ASP A 55 3.34 5.43 4.77
CA ASP A 55 3.43 5.47 6.23
C ASP A 55 4.62 4.60 6.66
N LEU A 56 5.78 5.01 6.19
CA LEU A 56 7.06 4.39 6.51
C LEU A 56 7.69 5.22 7.63
N TYR A 57 7.14 5.12 8.84
CA TYR A 57 7.88 5.58 10.01
C TYR A 57 9.16 4.75 10.11
N ILE A 58 10.29 5.41 9.89
CA ILE A 58 11.63 4.95 10.29
C ILE A 58 11.96 5.68 11.58
#